data_AF-A0A536LFU7-F1
#
_entry.id   AF-A0A536LFU7-F1
#
_cell.length_a   1.000
_cell.length_b   1.000
_cell.length_c   1.000
_cell.angle_alpha   90.00
_cell.angle_beta   90.00
_cell.angle_gamma   90.00
#
_symmetry.space_group_name_H-M   'P 1'
#
loop_
_entity.id
_entity.type
_entity.pdbx_description
1 polymer ?
#
loop_
_entity_poly.entity_id
_entity_poly.type
_entity_poly.pdbx_seq_one_letter_code
_entity_poly.pdbx_strand_id
1 'polypeptide(L)' 'ATVDYEYLLGPDLLVVPVMNPEGRAVVYLPEGEWRDWWSGEVSTGPRHLRLEVPIERLPLYARVGADIPIEP' A
#
# COMPACT_ATOMS: atom_id res chain seq x y z
N ALA A 1 16.53 7.05 12.07
CA ALA A 1 15.98 7.22 10.72
C ALA A 1 14.93 6.15 10.55
N THR A 2 13.67 6.53 10.32
CA THR A 2 12.66 5.56 9.89
C THR A 2 13.08 5.15 8.48
N VAL A 3 13.33 3.86 8.27
CA VAL A 3 13.57 3.35 6.91
C VAL A 3 12.18 3.18 6.32
N ASP A 4 11.87 3.99 5.31
CA ASP A 4 10.65 3.84 4.52
C ASP A 4 10.89 2.65 3.58
N TYR A 5 10.14 1.56 3.80
CA TYR A 5 10.28 0.32 3.02
C TYR A 5 9.29 0.26 1.85
N GLU A 6 8.37 1.23 1.73
CA GLU A 6 7.45 1.29 0.60
C GLU A 6 8.15 1.60 -0.72
N TYR A 7 7.63 1.00 -1.80
CA TYR A 7 8.10 1.27 -3.16
C TYR A 7 6.96 1.10 -4.16
N LEU A 8 7.10 1.73 -5.32
CA LEU A 8 6.18 1.52 -6.45
C LEU A 8 6.66 0.34 -7.31
N LEU A 9 5.79 -0.65 -7.51
CA LEU A 9 5.94 -1.69 -8.51
C LEU A 9 5.25 -1.22 -9.80
N GLY A 10 6.04 -0.69 -10.73
CA GLY A 10 5.50 0.03 -11.88
C GLY A 10 4.93 1.41 -11.48
N PRO A 11 4.08 2.04 -12.31
CA PRO A 11 3.58 3.39 -12.04
C PRO A 11 2.44 3.46 -11.01
N ASP A 12 1.72 2.35 -10.81
CA ASP A 12 0.38 2.39 -10.22
C ASP A 12 0.19 1.53 -8.98
N LEU A 13 1.13 0.65 -8.62
CA LEU A 13 1.00 -0.22 -7.45
C LEU A 13 2.04 0.13 -6.39
N LEU A 14 1.58 0.66 -5.26
CA LEU A 14 2.41 0.91 -4.07
C LEU A 14 2.42 -0.34 -3.20
N VAL A 15 3.63 -0.85 -2.94
CA VAL A 15 3.88 -2.03 -2.11
C VAL A 15 4.40 -1.58 -0.75
N VAL A 16 3.86 -2.15 0.33
CA VAL A 16 4.26 -1.80 1.70
C VAL A 16 4.74 -3.05 2.45
N PRO A 17 6.04 -3.39 2.39
CA PRO A 17 6.58 -4.53 3.13
C PRO A 17 6.41 -4.38 4.66
N VAL A 18 5.98 -5.45 5.30
CA VAL A 18 5.91 -5.54 6.77
C VAL A 18 7.17 -6.24 7.27
N MET A 19 8.05 -5.50 7.95
CA MET A 19 9.41 -5.96 8.30
C MET A 19 9.56 -6.30 9.79
N ASN A 20 8.45 -6.56 10.48
CA ASN A 20 8.43 -6.89 11.91
C ASN A 20 7.39 -7.98 12.22
N PRO A 21 7.60 -8.77 13.29
CA PRO A 21 6.69 -9.86 13.67
C PRO A 21 5.35 -9.36 14.23
N GLU A 22 5.24 -8.10 14.65
CA GLU A 22 3.99 -7.52 15.17
C GLU A 22 2.97 -7.19 14.07
N GLY A 23 3.32 -7.34 12.80
CA GLY A 23 2.40 -7.09 11.69
C GLY A 23 2.12 -5.60 11.47
N ARG A 24 3.03 -4.70 11.87
CA ARG A 24 2.79 -3.25 11.81
C ARG A 24 3.55 -2.59 10.67
N ALA A 25 2.91 -1.67 9.96
CA ALA A 25 3.59 -0.84 8.96
C ALA A 25 3.14 0.62 9.06
N VAL A 26 4.04 1.52 8.64
CA VAL A 26 3.71 2.90 8.34
C VAL A 26 3.96 3.10 6.86
N VAL A 27 3.00 3.63 6.13
CA VAL A 27 3.13 3.94 4.70
C VAL A 27 2.80 5.40 4.46
N TYR A 28 3.57 6.07 3.62
CA TYR A 28 3.21 7.32 3.00
C TYR A 28 2.47 7.07 1.68
N LEU A 29 1.22 7.54 1.60
CA LEU A 29 0.51 7.64 0.33
C LEU A 29 0.90 8.97 -0.34
N PRO A 30 1.48 8.96 -1.55
CA PRO A 30 1.72 10.16 -2.33
C PRO A 30 0.42 10.86 -2.73
N GLU A 31 0.53 12.05 -3.29
CA GLU A 31 -0.61 12.78 -3.86
C GLU A 31 -1.44 11.91 -4.84
N GLY A 32 -2.76 12.01 -4.69
CA GLY A 32 -3.74 11.24 -5.46
C GLY A 32 -4.63 10.37 -4.58
N GLU A 33 -5.52 9.63 -5.22
CA GLU A 33 -6.38 8.65 -4.57
C GLU A 33 -5.82 7.24 -4.75
N TRP A 34 -5.76 6.50 -3.64
CA TRP A 34 -5.20 5.17 -3.57
C TRP A 34 -6.23 4.20 -3.02
N ARG A 35 -6.42 3.07 -3.69
CA ARG A 35 -7.32 2.00 -3.30
C ARG A 35 -6.53 0.87 -2.66
N ASP A 36 -6.88 0.50 -1.43
CA ASP A 36 -6.37 -0.73 -0.82
C ASP A 36 -6.80 -1.93 -1.69
N TRP A 37 -5.83 -2.74 -2.10
CA TRP A 37 -6.05 -3.85 -3.01
C TRP A 37 -7.01 -4.92 -2.47
N TRP A 38 -7.06 -5.08 -1.15
CA TRP A 38 -7.81 -6.14 -0.48
C TRP A 38 -9.20 -5.70 -0.05
N SER A 39 -9.31 -4.54 0.61
CA SER A 39 -10.58 -4.02 1.12
C SER A 39 -11.36 -3.23 0.07
N GLY A 40 -10.65 -2.68 -0.94
CA GLY A 40 -11.21 -1.77 -1.93
C GLY A 40 -11.45 -0.35 -1.38
N GLU A 41 -11.10 -0.06 -0.12
CA GLU A 41 -11.23 1.25 0.50
C GLU A 41 -10.31 2.27 -0.20
N VAL A 42 -10.81 3.49 -0.41
CA VAL A 42 -10.05 4.56 -1.05
C VAL A 42 -9.58 5.56 0.00
N SER A 43 -8.30 5.92 -0.08
CA SER A 43 -7.66 6.94 0.76
C SER A 43 -6.99 8.01 -0.11
N THR A 44 -7.21 9.28 0.25
CA THR A 44 -6.58 10.43 -0.42
C THR A 44 -5.24 10.77 0.23
N GLY A 45 -4.17 10.82 -0.55
CA GLY A 45 -2.88 11.37 -0.15
C GLY A 45 -2.77 12.88 -0.43
N PRO A 46 -1.70 13.56 0.04
CA PRO A 46 -0.56 12.99 0.74
C PRO A 46 -0.82 12.76 2.23
N ARG A 47 -0.64 11.53 2.73
CA ARG A 47 -0.78 11.21 4.16
C ARG A 47 -0.04 9.95 4.56
N HIS A 48 0.31 9.85 5.84
CA HIS A 48 0.78 8.60 6.43
C HIS A 48 -0.41 7.78 6.95
N LEU A 49 -0.35 6.46 6.74
CA LEU A 49 -1.23 5.48 7.36
C LEU A 49 -0.43 4.62 8.34
N ARG A 50 -1.06 4.23 9.45
CA ARG A 50 -0.55 3.18 10.34
C ARG A 50 -1.41 1.94 10.12
N LEU A 51 -0.78 0.83 9.80
CA LEU A 51 -1.44 -0.41 9.42
C LEU A 51 -1.16 -1.49 10.45
N GLU A 52 -2.20 -2.27 10.77
CA GLU A 52 -2.09 -3.58 11.39
C GLU A 52 -2.48 -4.61 10.34
N VAL A 53 -1.55 -5.52 10.04
CA VAL A 53 -1.59 -6.37 8.86
C VAL A 53 -1.50 -7.84 9.29
N PRO A 54 -2.46 -8.68 8.90
CA PRO A 54 -2.38 -10.12 9.16
C PRO A 54 -1.24 -10.74 8.34
N ILE A 55 -0.63 -11.81 8.86
CA ILE A 55 0.57 -12.43 8.27
C ILE A 55 0.36 -12.95 6.84
N GLU A 56 -0.89 -13.25 6.48
CA GLU A 56 -1.28 -13.75 5.16
C GLU A 56 -1.43 -12.64 4.11
N ARG A 57 -1.23 -11.37 4.46
CA ARG A 57 -1.45 -10.23 3.55
C ARG A 57 -0.22 -9.33 3.47
N LEU A 58 0.13 -9.00 2.24
CA LEU A 58 1.03 -7.89 1.92
C LEU A 58 0.16 -6.66 1.59
N PRO A 59 0.26 -5.53 2.31
CA PRO A 59 -0.50 -4.34 1.97
C PRO A 59 -0.05 -3.79 0.61
N LEU A 60 -1.05 -3.54 -0.23
CA LEU A 60 -0.89 -3.06 -1.59
C LEU A 60 -1.92 -1.96 -1.82
N TYR A 61 -1.49 -0.86 -2.44
CA TYR A 61 -2.37 0.24 -2.79
C TYR A 61 -2.25 0.51 -4.28
N ALA A 62 -3.35 0.36 -5.02
CA ALA A 62 -3.42 0.73 -6.42
C ALA A 62 -3.87 2.18 -6.57
N ARG A 63 -3.29 2.94 -7.49
CA ARG A 63 -3.82 4.25 -7.86
C ARG A 63 -5.24 4.08 -8.39
N VAL A 64 -6.16 4.95 -7.97
CA VAL A 64 -7.53 4.94 -8.49
C VAL A 64 -7.50 5.24 -9.99
N GLY A 65 -8.15 4.37 -10.79
CA GLY A 65 -8.15 4.44 -12.25
C GLY A 65 -7.00 3.71 -12.93
N ALA A 66 -6.13 3.03 -12.18
CA ALA A 66 -5.09 2.18 -12.76
C ALA A 66 -5.67 0.91 -13.40
N ASP A 67 -5.20 0.60 -14.61
CA ASP A 67 -5.50 -0.63 -15.33
C ASP A 67 -4.36 -1.64 -15.11
N ILE A 68 -4.49 -2.44 -14.05
CA ILE A 68 -3.49 -3.46 -13.70
C ILE A 68 -3.97 -4.83 -14.20
N PRO A 69 -3.34 -5.40 -15.25
CA PRO A 69 -3.72 -6.71 -15.76
C PRO A 69 -3.36 -7.81 -14.76
N ILE A 70 -4.33 -8.69 -14.48
CA ILE A 70 -4.15 -9.89 -13.67
C ILE A 70 -4.47 -11.11 -14.53
N GLU A 71 -3.61 -12.12 -14.49
CA GLU A 71 -3.90 -13.42 -15.11
C GLU A 71 -4.74 -14.25 -14.12
N PRO A 72 -5.88 -14.84 -14.54
CA PRO A 72 -6.72 -15.68 -13.69
C PRO A 72 -6.07 -17.00 -13.25
#